data_AF-A0A7Y7XCU0-F1
#
_entry.id   AF-A0A7Y7XCU0-F1
#
_cell.length_a   1.000
_cell.length_b   1.000
_cell.length_c   1.000
_cell.angle_alpha   90.00
_cell.angle_beta   90.00
_cell.angle_gamma   90.00
#
_symmetry.space_group_name_H-M   'P 1'
#
loop_
_entity.id
_entity.type
_entity.pdbx_description
1 polymer ?
#
loop_
_entity_poly.entity_id
_entity_poly.type
_entity_poly.pdbx_seq_one_letter_code
_entity_poly.pdbx_strand_id
1 'polypeptide(L)'
;MNMRAQVRWSMLLLVVGVVLANGASAESMEERLRTQLRSTTQQLQALQSEQAQAGAARIAAENQTKAVQAQVKQLEAELAKAKGMNEQLAGQQQNLQSQAQAFAVASNEQLGKFKKAYDDLLVMAKAKEAERARLQGQLTERDTQVQQCSVKNQQMYGVAKEILAAYEKIDVAEVMKIRQPFAGSARVKFEEMAQAFGDDLYKNQFDGAHASVSH
;
A
#
# COMPACT_ATOMS: atom_id res chain seq x y z
N MET A 1 52.74 -4.94 29.58
CA MET A 1 53.80 -5.94 29.83
C MET A 1 55.13 -5.21 29.96
N ASN A 2 55.63 -5.15 31.19
CA ASN A 2 56.92 -4.57 31.54
C ASN A 2 58.02 -5.58 31.21
N MET A 3 59.09 -5.16 30.52
CA MET A 3 60.34 -5.91 30.53
C MET A 3 61.43 -5.04 31.13
N ARG A 4 61.63 -5.24 32.44
CA ARG A 4 62.78 -4.76 33.20
C ARG A 4 63.98 -5.64 32.89
N ALA A 5 65.14 -5.00 32.90
CA ALA A 5 66.41 -5.51 33.44
C ALA A 5 67.04 -6.73 32.76
N GLN A 6 68.07 -6.47 31.97
CA GLN A 6 69.33 -7.22 32.00
C GLN A 6 70.48 -6.25 31.70
N VAL A 7 71.69 -6.33 32.25
CA VAL A 7 72.30 -6.93 33.44
C VAL A 7 73.65 -6.20 33.50
N ARG A 8 73.95 -5.55 34.62
CA ARG A 8 75.32 -5.14 34.97
C ARG A 8 76.07 -6.43 35.24
N TRP A 9 77.19 -6.70 34.56
CA TRP A 9 78.20 -7.60 35.11
C TRP A 9 79.62 -7.15 34.76
N SER A 10 80.22 -6.57 35.79
CA SER A 10 81.64 -6.35 35.99
C SER A 10 82.43 -7.66 36.00
N MET A 11 83.56 -7.70 35.32
CA MET A 11 84.59 -8.73 35.49
C MET A 11 85.92 -8.08 35.07
N LEU A 12 87.06 -8.19 35.74
CA LEU A 12 87.45 -8.50 37.12
C LEU A 12 88.91 -7.99 37.20
N LEU A 13 89.32 -7.51 38.36
CA LEU A 13 90.69 -7.18 38.74
C LEU A 13 91.70 -8.30 38.44
N LEU A 14 92.91 -7.95 37.98
CA LEU A 14 94.12 -8.57 38.53
C LEU A 14 95.34 -7.65 38.42
N VAL A 15 95.91 -7.38 39.59
CA VAL A 15 97.12 -6.59 39.86
C VAL A 15 98.27 -7.58 40.08
N VAL A 16 99.50 -7.09 39.83
CA VAL A 16 100.83 -7.54 40.31
C VAL A 16 101.73 -8.15 39.24
N GLY A 17 102.87 -7.47 39.02
CA GLY A 17 104.03 -7.93 38.27
C GLY A 17 105.12 -6.86 38.26
N VAL A 18 105.87 -6.80 39.36
CA VAL A 18 106.94 -5.83 39.69
C VAL A 18 108.15 -5.93 38.76
N VAL A 19 108.64 -4.75 38.33
CA VAL A 19 110.03 -4.29 38.09
C VAL A 19 111.04 -5.29 37.53
N LEU A 20 111.66 -4.93 36.39
CA LEU A 20 113.12 -4.81 36.23
C LEU A 20 113.47 -4.09 34.91
N ALA A 21 114.63 -3.42 34.95
CA ALA A 21 115.48 -2.94 33.84
C ALA A 21 115.16 -1.58 33.21
N ASN A 22 115.96 -0.59 33.65
CA ASN A 22 116.31 0.64 32.94
C ASN A 22 116.96 0.36 31.58
N GLY A 23 116.59 1.14 30.56
CA GLY A 23 117.32 1.25 29.30
C GLY A 23 116.41 1.57 28.11
N ALA A 24 116.71 2.65 27.38
CA ALA A 24 116.07 3.07 26.11
C ALA A 24 114.75 3.86 26.20
N SER A 25 114.74 4.91 27.01
CA SER A 25 113.74 5.98 26.95
C SER A 25 114.13 7.02 25.88
N ALA A 26 114.01 6.67 24.60
CA ALA A 26 114.00 7.64 23.49
C ALA A 26 113.38 7.06 22.20
N GLU A 27 113.66 5.80 21.86
CA GLU A 27 113.16 5.17 20.62
C GLU A 27 111.71 4.63 20.76
N SER A 28 111.23 4.38 21.98
CA SER A 28 109.88 3.88 22.25
C SER A 28 108.78 4.94 22.29
N MET A 29 109.14 6.22 22.45
CA MET A 29 108.15 7.31 22.45
C MET A 29 107.72 7.65 21.02
N GLU A 30 108.66 7.72 20.06
CA GLU A 30 108.35 8.02 18.67
C GLU A 30 107.48 6.95 18.00
N GLU A 31 107.77 5.66 18.23
CA GLU A 31 106.98 4.52 17.75
C GLU A 31 105.54 4.56 18.31
N ARG A 32 105.38 4.92 19.59
CA ARG A 32 104.08 5.11 20.25
C ARG A 32 103.33 6.31 19.70
N LEU A 33 104.00 7.44 19.47
CA LEU A 33 103.39 8.62 18.84
C LEU A 33 102.94 8.32 17.41
N ARG A 34 103.71 7.57 16.62
CA ARG A 34 103.29 7.13 15.27
C ARG A 34 102.09 6.19 15.31
N THR A 35 102.09 5.24 16.24
CA THR A 35 100.97 4.30 16.41
C THR A 35 99.71 5.03 16.88
N GLN A 36 99.87 5.99 17.79
CA GLN A 36 98.79 6.85 18.28
C GLN A 36 98.27 7.80 17.19
N LEU A 37 99.14 8.31 16.32
CA LEU A 37 98.71 9.12 15.17
C LEU A 37 97.96 8.28 14.13
N ARG A 38 98.40 7.04 13.86
CA ARG A 38 97.69 6.12 12.97
C ARG A 38 96.33 5.72 13.55
N SER A 39 96.26 5.44 14.86
CA SER A 39 94.99 5.10 15.52
C SER A 39 94.03 6.29 15.56
N THR A 40 94.51 7.52 15.81
CA THR A 40 93.65 8.71 15.75
C THR A 40 93.21 9.02 14.31
N THR A 41 94.05 8.78 13.31
CA THR A 41 93.67 8.91 11.90
C THR A 41 92.59 7.89 11.51
N GLN A 42 92.74 6.63 11.95
CA GLN A 42 91.72 5.59 11.75
C GLN A 42 90.40 5.92 12.48
N GLN A 43 90.47 6.45 13.70
CA GLN A 43 89.30 6.92 14.45
C GLN A 43 88.61 8.11 13.75
N LEU A 44 89.35 9.07 13.22
CA LEU A 44 88.79 10.18 12.44
C LEU A 44 88.12 9.69 11.16
N GLN A 45 88.73 8.75 10.45
CA GLN A 45 88.13 8.15 9.24
C GLN A 45 86.86 7.35 9.58
N ALA A 46 86.87 6.60 10.68
CA ALA A 46 85.68 5.88 11.18
C ALA A 46 84.55 6.84 11.57
N LEU A 47 84.86 7.91 12.33
CA LEU A 47 83.88 8.94 12.71
C LEU A 47 83.35 9.71 11.51
N GLN A 48 84.18 10.00 10.51
CA GLN A 48 83.74 10.65 9.26
C GLN A 48 82.80 9.76 8.46
N SER A 49 83.08 8.45 8.38
CA SER A 49 82.17 7.48 7.77
C SER A 49 80.87 7.34 8.56
N GLU A 50 80.93 7.32 9.88
CA GLU A 50 79.75 7.27 10.76
C GLU A 50 78.88 8.53 10.62
N GLN A 51 79.49 9.71 10.56
CA GLN A 51 78.78 10.97 10.31
C GLN A 51 78.10 10.97 8.93
N ALA A 52 78.77 10.46 7.89
CA ALA A 52 78.18 10.33 6.57
C ALA A 52 77.01 9.33 6.56
N GLN A 53 77.13 8.20 7.25
CA GLN A 53 76.06 7.20 7.39
C GLN A 53 74.88 7.74 8.20
N ALA A 54 75.12 8.45 9.31
CA ALA A 54 74.09 9.09 10.11
C ALA A 54 73.36 10.20 9.32
N GLY A 55 74.09 10.98 8.52
CA GLY A 55 73.52 11.97 7.61
C GLY A 55 72.62 11.32 6.55
N ALA A 56 73.08 10.23 5.94
CA ALA A 56 72.29 9.47 4.97
C ALA A 56 71.04 8.84 5.61
N ALA A 57 71.15 8.26 6.80
CA ALA A 57 70.03 7.70 7.54
C ALA A 57 69.00 8.77 7.94
N ARG A 58 69.45 9.97 8.32
CA ARG A 58 68.56 11.11 8.62
C ARG A 58 67.80 11.56 7.38
N ILE A 59 68.48 11.70 6.23
CA ILE A 59 67.82 12.06 4.97
C ILE A 59 66.79 10.99 4.57
N ALA A 60 67.13 9.70 4.72
CA ALA A 60 66.22 8.60 4.46
C ALA A 60 64.97 8.64 5.37
N ALA A 61 65.15 8.89 6.68
CA ALA A 61 64.07 9.03 7.64
C ALA A 61 63.19 10.27 7.37
N GLU A 62 63.80 11.41 7.00
CA GLU A 62 63.08 12.62 6.61
C GLU A 62 62.26 12.40 5.33
N ASN A 63 62.81 11.68 4.34
CA ASN A 63 62.10 11.30 3.12
C ASN A 63 60.94 10.34 3.40
N GLN A 64 61.14 9.35 4.28
CA GLN A 64 60.08 8.43 4.69
C GLN A 64 58.96 9.16 5.45
N THR A 65 59.31 10.10 6.33
CA THR A 65 58.33 10.94 7.05
C THR A 65 57.50 11.77 6.08
N LYS A 66 58.15 12.40 5.09
CA LYS A 66 57.44 13.15 4.03
C LYS A 66 56.52 12.24 3.21
N ALA A 67 56.98 11.04 2.86
CA ALA A 67 56.18 10.07 2.11
C ALA A 67 54.95 9.59 2.91
N VAL A 68 55.12 9.26 4.19
CA VAL A 68 54.00 8.90 5.08
C VAL A 68 53.05 10.07 5.26
N GLN A 69 53.55 11.29 5.45
CA GLN A 69 52.71 12.48 5.58
C GLN A 69 51.90 12.76 4.30
N ALA A 70 52.49 12.52 3.12
CA ALA A 70 51.77 12.60 1.85
C ALA A 70 50.66 11.53 1.75
N GLN A 71 50.94 10.29 2.16
CA GLN A 71 49.94 9.21 2.19
C GLN A 71 48.79 9.51 3.16
N VAL A 72 49.08 10.03 4.35
CA VAL A 72 48.04 10.43 5.32
C VAL A 72 47.13 11.49 4.72
N LYS A 73 47.68 12.54 4.10
CA LYS A 73 46.89 13.57 3.43
C LYS A 73 46.03 13.02 2.31
N GLN A 74 46.56 12.07 1.53
CA GLN A 74 45.80 11.42 0.46
C GLN A 74 44.65 10.59 1.03
N LEU A 75 44.90 9.77 2.05
CA LEU A 75 43.88 8.95 2.70
C LEU A 75 42.81 9.81 3.38
N GLU A 76 43.18 10.93 4.00
CA GLU A 76 42.23 11.89 4.57
C GLU A 76 41.33 12.50 3.50
N ALA A 77 41.89 12.86 2.34
CA ALA A 77 41.12 13.38 1.21
C ALA A 77 40.16 12.32 0.63
N GLU A 78 40.61 11.07 0.49
CA GLU A 78 39.77 9.95 0.04
C GLU A 78 38.64 9.65 1.03
N LEU A 79 38.92 9.70 2.35
CA LEU A 79 37.94 9.49 3.40
C LEU A 79 36.90 10.62 3.42
N ALA A 80 37.33 11.88 3.27
CA ALA A 80 36.43 13.02 3.13
C ALA A 80 35.51 12.87 1.90
N LYS A 81 36.06 12.45 0.76
CA LYS A 81 35.29 12.19 -0.46
C LYS A 81 34.29 11.04 -0.27
N ALA A 82 34.72 9.94 0.35
CA ALA A 82 33.85 8.79 0.62
C ALA A 82 32.71 9.15 1.59
N LYS A 83 32.97 9.95 2.62
CA LYS A 83 31.94 10.49 3.52
C LYS A 83 30.92 11.34 2.78
N GLY A 84 31.38 12.28 1.95
CA GLY A 84 30.48 13.12 1.14
C GLY A 84 29.59 12.31 0.18
N MET A 85 30.16 11.27 -0.47
CA MET A 85 29.37 10.36 -1.30
C MET A 85 28.34 9.56 -0.48
N ASN A 86 28.72 9.11 0.72
CA ASN A 86 27.81 8.36 1.59
C ASN A 86 26.65 9.22 2.09
N GLU A 87 26.92 10.49 2.46
CA GLU A 87 25.88 11.45 2.84
C GLU A 87 24.93 11.75 1.67
N GLN A 88 25.47 11.94 0.46
CA GLN A 88 24.66 12.14 -0.74
C GLN A 88 23.80 10.91 -1.06
N LEU A 89 24.34 9.70 -0.89
CA LEU A 89 23.60 8.46 -1.11
C LEU A 89 22.50 8.27 -0.05
N ALA A 90 22.80 8.56 1.22
CA ALA A 90 21.82 8.52 2.31
C ALA A 90 20.67 9.52 2.06
N GLY A 91 20.99 10.73 1.61
CA GLY A 91 19.99 11.73 1.22
C GLY A 91 19.12 11.27 0.04
N GLN A 92 19.74 10.67 -0.99
CA GLN A 92 18.99 10.10 -2.12
C GLN A 92 18.08 8.94 -1.68
N GLN A 93 18.56 8.04 -0.81
CA GLN A 93 17.77 6.93 -0.29
C GLN A 93 16.57 7.43 0.51
N GLN A 94 16.75 8.45 1.36
CA GLN A 94 15.67 9.05 2.12
C GLN A 94 14.63 9.71 1.20
N ASN A 95 15.08 10.43 0.17
CA ASN A 95 14.19 11.05 -0.82
C ASN A 95 13.42 10.01 -1.63
N LEU A 96 14.05 8.91 -2.02
CA LEU A 96 13.38 7.80 -2.72
C LEU A 96 12.35 7.12 -1.82
N GLN A 97 12.67 6.89 -0.55
CA GLN A 97 11.75 6.30 0.41
C GLN A 97 10.53 7.20 0.66
N SER A 98 10.76 8.51 0.81
CA SER A 98 9.69 9.50 0.94
C SER A 98 8.79 9.53 -0.30
N GLN A 99 9.37 9.53 -1.51
CA GLN A 99 8.60 9.49 -2.75
C GLN A 99 7.82 8.19 -2.91
N ALA A 100 8.42 7.04 -2.60
CA ALA A 100 7.75 5.75 -2.64
C ALA A 100 6.56 5.70 -1.66
N GLN A 101 6.73 6.26 -0.46
CA GLN A 101 5.66 6.34 0.53
C GLN A 101 4.55 7.30 0.09
N ALA A 102 4.89 8.47 -0.45
CA ALA A 102 3.91 9.41 -1.00
C ALA A 102 3.13 8.80 -2.17
N PHE A 103 3.81 8.07 -3.06
CA PHE A 103 3.17 7.36 -4.16
C PHE A 103 2.24 6.25 -3.66
N ALA A 104 2.66 5.47 -2.66
CA ALA A 104 1.81 4.43 -2.07
C ALA A 104 0.56 5.00 -1.41
N VAL A 105 0.67 6.13 -0.69
CA VAL A 105 -0.47 6.83 -0.09
C VAL A 105 -1.42 7.35 -1.18
N ALA A 106 -0.89 8.05 -2.18
CA ALA A 106 -1.70 8.57 -3.29
C ALA A 106 -2.40 7.45 -4.08
N SER A 107 -1.69 6.35 -4.35
CA SER A 107 -2.26 5.17 -5.01
C SER A 107 -3.38 4.53 -4.20
N ASN A 108 -3.18 4.35 -2.89
CA ASN A 108 -4.22 3.82 -2.00
C ASN A 108 -5.44 4.75 -1.91
N GLU A 109 -5.24 6.07 -1.91
CA GLU A 109 -6.34 7.04 -1.92
C GLU A 109 -7.16 6.91 -3.22
N GLN A 110 -6.51 6.78 -4.37
CA GLN A 110 -7.18 6.57 -5.65
C GLN A 110 -7.95 5.25 -5.68
N LEU A 111 -7.33 4.15 -5.23
CA LEU A 111 -8.01 2.86 -5.09
C LEU A 111 -9.25 2.95 -4.17
N GLY A 112 -9.14 3.69 -3.07
CA GLY A 112 -10.26 3.98 -2.18
C GLY A 112 -11.40 4.73 -2.88
N LYS A 113 -11.07 5.75 -3.68
CA LYS A 113 -12.05 6.51 -4.48
C LYS A 113 -12.75 5.62 -5.51
N PHE A 114 -12.01 4.79 -6.26
CA PHE A 114 -12.60 3.87 -7.23
C PHE A 114 -13.48 2.82 -6.57
N LYS A 115 -13.05 2.25 -5.44
CA LYS A 115 -13.86 1.29 -4.69
C LYS A 115 -15.16 1.92 -4.22
N LYS A 116 -15.10 3.13 -3.62
CA LYS A 116 -16.29 3.85 -3.20
C LYS A 116 -17.24 4.15 -4.37
N ALA A 117 -16.72 4.67 -5.48
CA ALA A 117 -17.51 4.96 -6.66
C ALA A 117 -18.18 3.69 -7.24
N TYR A 118 -17.47 2.56 -7.20
CA TYR A 118 -18.02 1.27 -7.61
C TYR A 118 -19.13 0.79 -6.67
N ASP A 119 -18.92 0.87 -5.36
CA ASP A 119 -19.93 0.50 -4.35
C ASP A 119 -21.18 1.39 -4.47
N ASP A 120 -21.02 2.70 -4.66
CA ASP A 120 -22.11 3.65 -4.88
C ASP A 120 -22.90 3.32 -6.16
N LEU A 121 -22.18 3.00 -7.25
CA LEU A 121 -22.81 2.59 -8.52
C LEU A 121 -23.56 1.27 -8.37
N LEU A 122 -23.01 0.30 -7.62
CA LEU A 122 -23.65 -0.99 -7.37
C LEU A 122 -24.93 -0.82 -6.56
N VAL A 123 -24.93 0.05 -5.53
CA VAL A 123 -26.13 0.39 -4.76
C VAL A 123 -27.17 1.05 -5.67
N MET A 124 -26.77 2.00 -6.51
CA MET A 124 -27.68 2.66 -7.45
C MET A 124 -28.28 1.67 -8.45
N ALA A 125 -27.47 0.76 -9.01
CA ALA A 125 -27.93 -0.25 -9.94
C ALA A 125 -28.96 -1.20 -9.29
N LYS A 126 -28.69 -1.67 -8.06
CA LYS A 126 -29.64 -2.50 -7.30
C LYS A 126 -30.94 -1.75 -7.00
N ALA A 127 -30.87 -0.48 -6.61
CA ALA A 127 -32.04 0.34 -6.35
C ALA A 127 -32.88 0.53 -7.63
N LYS A 128 -32.23 0.76 -8.78
CA LYS A 128 -32.91 0.87 -10.08
C LYS A 128 -33.55 -0.44 -10.50
N GLU A 129 -32.91 -1.58 -10.29
CA GLU A 129 -33.50 -2.87 -10.62
C GLU A 129 -34.69 -3.22 -9.71
N ALA A 130 -34.59 -2.91 -8.41
CA ALA A 130 -35.72 -3.06 -7.49
C ALA A 130 -36.91 -2.18 -7.89
N GLU A 131 -36.66 -0.93 -8.28
CA GLU A 131 -37.70 -0.02 -8.76
C GLU A 131 -38.31 -0.50 -10.08
N ARG A 132 -37.48 -1.02 -11.00
CA ARG A 132 -37.96 -1.62 -12.25
C ARG A 132 -38.87 -2.81 -11.98
N ALA A 133 -38.48 -3.71 -11.07
CA ALA A 133 -39.29 -4.86 -10.68
C ALA A 133 -40.62 -4.42 -10.03
N ARG A 134 -40.58 -3.41 -9.16
CA ARG A 134 -41.78 -2.83 -8.52
C ARG A 134 -42.74 -2.26 -9.56
N LEU A 135 -42.24 -1.43 -10.48
CA LEU A 135 -43.04 -0.82 -11.54
C LEU A 135 -43.59 -1.88 -12.50
N GLN A 136 -42.80 -2.90 -12.86
CA GLN A 136 -43.28 -4.01 -13.68
C GLN A 136 -44.40 -4.79 -13.00
N GLY A 137 -44.31 -5.02 -11.69
CA GLY A 137 -45.37 -5.63 -10.90
C GLY A 137 -46.65 -4.80 -10.92
N GLN A 138 -46.52 -3.48 -10.68
CA GLN A 138 -47.67 -2.56 -10.74
C GLN A 138 -48.31 -2.51 -12.13
N LEU A 139 -47.51 -2.52 -13.19
CA LEU A 139 -48.02 -2.51 -14.57
C LEU A 139 -48.78 -3.81 -14.87
N THR A 140 -48.24 -4.96 -14.47
CA THR A 140 -48.89 -6.27 -14.64
C THR A 140 -50.21 -6.35 -13.87
N GLU A 141 -50.25 -5.81 -12.65
CA GLU A 141 -51.48 -5.72 -11.84
C GLU A 141 -52.53 -4.83 -12.52
N ARG A 142 -52.14 -3.64 -13.01
CA ARG A 142 -53.05 -2.74 -13.71
C ARG A 142 -53.56 -3.34 -15.02
N ASP A 143 -52.70 -4.00 -15.80
CA ASP A 143 -53.10 -4.69 -17.03
C ASP A 143 -54.13 -5.79 -16.72
N THR A 144 -53.91 -6.56 -15.65
CA THR A 144 -54.87 -7.58 -15.19
C THR A 144 -56.21 -6.96 -14.80
N GLN A 145 -56.20 -5.85 -14.07
CA GLN A 145 -57.42 -5.12 -13.71
C GLN A 145 -58.17 -4.58 -14.94
N VAL A 146 -57.45 -4.05 -15.94
CA VAL A 146 -58.04 -3.57 -17.19
C VAL A 146 -58.68 -4.72 -17.97
N GLN A 147 -58.01 -5.88 -18.05
CA GLN A 147 -58.56 -7.07 -18.69
C GLN A 147 -59.83 -7.58 -17.98
N GLN A 148 -59.80 -7.67 -16.64
CA GLN A 148 -60.97 -8.07 -15.85
C GLN A 148 -62.13 -7.10 -16.02
N CYS A 149 -61.87 -5.79 -15.99
CA CYS A 149 -62.87 -4.76 -16.24
C CYS A 149 -63.47 -4.90 -17.65
N SER A 150 -62.64 -5.16 -18.68
CA SER A 150 -63.12 -5.39 -20.05
C SER A 150 -64.06 -6.60 -20.13
N VAL A 151 -63.68 -7.73 -19.54
CA VAL A 151 -64.52 -8.94 -19.50
C VAL A 151 -65.84 -8.69 -18.75
N LYS A 152 -65.77 -8.05 -17.59
CA LYS A 152 -66.96 -7.70 -16.78
C LYS A 152 -67.90 -6.75 -17.51
N ASN A 153 -67.36 -5.75 -18.20
CA ASN A 153 -68.15 -4.85 -19.04
C ASN A 153 -68.85 -5.58 -20.19
N GLN A 154 -68.17 -6.53 -20.85
CA GLN A 154 -68.79 -7.36 -21.88
C GLN A 154 -69.92 -8.23 -21.30
N GLN A 155 -69.73 -8.81 -20.11
CA GLN A 155 -70.75 -9.59 -19.41
C GLN A 155 -71.97 -8.72 -19.04
N MET A 156 -71.74 -7.54 -18.45
CA MET A 156 -72.82 -6.59 -18.14
C MET A 156 -73.60 -6.16 -19.38
N TYR A 157 -72.91 -5.94 -20.51
CA TYR A 157 -73.57 -5.62 -21.77
C TYR A 157 -74.43 -6.78 -22.30
N GLY A 158 -74.00 -8.02 -22.08
CA GLY A 158 -74.79 -9.23 -22.34
C GLY A 158 -76.08 -9.25 -21.52
N VAL A 159 -75.98 -9.06 -20.20
CA VAL A 159 -77.15 -8.99 -19.30
C VAL A 159 -78.09 -7.85 -19.71
N ALA A 160 -77.55 -6.67 -20.07
CA ALA A 160 -78.36 -5.55 -20.54
C ALA A 160 -79.14 -5.89 -21.82
N LYS A 161 -78.54 -6.65 -22.76
CA LYS A 161 -79.24 -7.15 -23.95
C LYS A 161 -80.34 -8.16 -23.60
N GLU A 162 -80.11 -9.03 -22.63
CA GLU A 162 -81.13 -9.97 -22.15
C GLU A 162 -82.32 -9.25 -21.50
N ILE A 163 -82.05 -8.20 -20.71
CA ILE A 163 -83.10 -7.33 -20.15
C ILE A 163 -83.92 -6.68 -21.28
N LEU A 164 -83.26 -6.09 -22.28
CA LEU A 164 -83.95 -5.49 -23.44
C LEU A 164 -84.80 -6.51 -24.19
N ALA A 165 -84.25 -7.69 -24.48
CA ALA A 165 -84.97 -8.77 -25.16
C ALA A 165 -86.14 -9.31 -24.32
N ALA A 166 -86.03 -9.34 -22.99
CA ALA A 166 -87.12 -9.69 -22.10
C ALA A 166 -88.25 -8.65 -22.17
N TYR A 167 -87.91 -7.36 -22.17
CA TYR A 167 -88.88 -6.28 -22.36
C TYR A 167 -89.61 -6.35 -23.71
N GLU A 168 -88.89 -6.64 -24.80
CA GLU A 168 -89.48 -6.78 -26.14
C GLU A 168 -90.46 -7.95 -26.25
N LYS A 169 -90.24 -9.03 -25.49
CA LYS A 169 -91.10 -10.22 -25.48
C LYS A 169 -92.35 -10.08 -24.61
N ILE A 170 -92.45 -9.05 -23.77
CA ILE A 170 -93.66 -8.77 -22.99
C ILE A 170 -94.73 -8.25 -23.95
N ASP A 171 -95.62 -9.14 -24.38
CA ASP A 171 -96.74 -8.80 -25.26
C ASP A 171 -97.83 -8.01 -24.50
N VAL A 172 -98.61 -7.21 -25.22
CA VAL A 172 -99.71 -6.38 -24.68
C VAL A 172 -100.76 -7.25 -23.96
N ALA A 173 -100.91 -8.50 -24.38
CA ALA A 173 -101.73 -9.51 -23.71
C ALA A 173 -101.21 -9.92 -22.32
N GLU A 174 -99.89 -9.94 -22.12
CA GLU A 174 -99.24 -10.23 -20.83
C GLU A 174 -99.48 -9.09 -19.84
N VAL A 175 -99.37 -7.84 -20.32
CA VAL A 175 -99.64 -6.62 -19.53
C VAL A 175 -101.10 -6.56 -19.04
N MET A 176 -102.06 -6.99 -19.87
CA MET A 176 -103.46 -7.10 -19.46
C MET A 176 -103.70 -8.13 -18.36
N LYS A 177 -102.97 -9.27 -18.37
CA LYS A 177 -103.04 -10.28 -17.30
C LYS A 177 -102.53 -9.72 -15.97
N ILE A 178 -101.44 -8.97 -15.96
CA ILE A 178 -100.84 -8.38 -14.74
C ILE A 178 -101.80 -7.43 -14.00
N ARG A 179 -102.72 -6.77 -14.72
CA ARG A 179 -103.72 -5.86 -14.16
C ARG A 179 -104.92 -6.55 -13.50
N GLN A 180 -105.09 -7.86 -13.66
CA GLN A 180 -106.21 -8.57 -13.04
C GLN A 180 -105.93 -8.90 -11.56
N PRO A 181 -106.91 -8.76 -10.67
CA PRO A 181 -106.73 -8.91 -9.22
C PRO A 181 -106.32 -10.33 -8.77
N PHE A 182 -106.36 -11.34 -9.65
CA PHE A 182 -105.97 -12.73 -9.37
C PHE A 182 -104.69 -13.21 -10.09
N ALA A 183 -103.96 -12.33 -10.79
CA ALA A 183 -102.76 -12.68 -11.54
C ALA A 183 -101.47 -12.76 -10.68
N GLY A 184 -101.58 -13.27 -9.45
CA GLY A 184 -100.46 -13.36 -8.50
C GLY A 184 -99.26 -14.12 -9.07
N SER A 185 -99.50 -15.20 -9.83
CA SER A 185 -98.43 -15.99 -10.45
C SER A 185 -97.66 -15.24 -11.56
N ALA A 186 -98.30 -14.32 -12.27
CA ALA A 186 -97.62 -13.48 -13.26
C ALA A 186 -96.72 -12.45 -12.57
N ARG A 187 -97.20 -11.83 -11.48
CA ARG A 187 -96.40 -10.86 -10.68
C ARG A 187 -95.15 -11.49 -10.09
N VAL A 188 -95.26 -12.67 -9.48
CA VAL A 188 -94.11 -13.40 -8.91
C VAL A 188 -93.05 -13.70 -9.98
N LYS A 189 -93.46 -14.14 -11.17
CA LYS A 189 -92.51 -14.38 -12.28
C LYS A 189 -91.74 -13.13 -12.72
N PHE A 190 -92.40 -11.96 -12.72
CA PHE A 190 -91.71 -10.70 -13.03
C PHE A 190 -90.73 -10.30 -11.93
N GLU A 191 -91.10 -10.49 -10.66
CA GLU A 191 -90.21 -10.24 -9.52
C GLU A 191 -89.00 -11.17 -9.54
N GLU A 192 -89.19 -12.47 -9.79
CA GLU A 192 -88.10 -13.45 -9.92
C GLU A 192 -87.14 -13.09 -11.07
N MET A 193 -87.68 -12.66 -12.22
CA MET A 193 -86.87 -12.24 -13.36
C MET A 193 -86.10 -10.95 -13.08
N ALA A 194 -86.73 -9.97 -12.44
CA ALA A 194 -86.06 -8.73 -12.03
C ALA A 194 -84.95 -9.02 -11.00
N GLN A 195 -85.18 -9.93 -10.06
CA GLN A 195 -84.18 -10.35 -9.09
C GLN A 195 -83.01 -11.08 -9.77
N ALA A 196 -83.28 -12.01 -10.70
CA ALA A 196 -82.23 -12.71 -11.45
C ALA A 196 -81.32 -11.74 -12.23
N PHE A 197 -81.90 -10.76 -12.93
CA PHE A 197 -81.12 -9.73 -13.62
C PHE A 197 -80.35 -8.82 -12.65
N GLY A 198 -80.94 -8.48 -11.51
CA GLY A 198 -80.25 -7.74 -10.45
C GLY A 198 -79.02 -8.49 -9.92
N ASP A 199 -79.17 -9.78 -9.66
CA ASP A 199 -78.08 -10.65 -9.22
C ASP A 199 -76.97 -10.75 -10.26
N ASP A 200 -77.31 -10.88 -11.54
CA ASP A 200 -76.32 -11.00 -12.62
C ASP A 200 -75.60 -9.68 -12.92
N LEU A 201 -76.27 -8.53 -12.78
CA LEU A 201 -75.61 -7.23 -12.83
C LEU A 201 -74.65 -7.07 -11.63
N TYR A 202 -75.08 -7.46 -10.44
CA TYR A 202 -74.26 -7.37 -9.23
C TYR A 202 -73.01 -8.24 -9.31
N LYS A 203 -73.14 -9.51 -9.74
CA LYS A 203 -71.99 -10.43 -9.95
C LYS A 203 -70.98 -9.91 -10.98
N ASN A 204 -71.43 -9.10 -11.94
CA ASN A 204 -70.60 -8.59 -13.02
C ASN A 204 -70.10 -7.16 -12.79
N GLN A 205 -70.37 -6.57 -11.64
CA GLN A 205 -69.74 -5.32 -11.24
C GLN A 205 -68.24 -5.54 -11.00
N PHE A 206 -67.41 -4.65 -11.56
CA PHE A 206 -65.97 -4.65 -11.27
C PHE A 206 -65.70 -3.85 -10.00
N ASP A 207 -65.01 -4.46 -9.04
CA ASP A 207 -64.47 -3.80 -7.85
C ASP A 207 -62.93 -3.86 -7.88
N GLY A 208 -62.31 -2.70 -8.09
CA GLY A 208 -60.86 -2.56 -8.16
C GLY A 208 -60.13 -2.85 -6.83
N ALA A 209 -60.82 -2.74 -5.69
CA ALA A 209 -60.26 -3.04 -4.37
C ALA A 209 -60.30 -4.54 -4.05
N HIS A 210 -61.30 -5.28 -4.54
CA HIS A 210 -61.34 -6.75 -4.42
C HIS A 210 -60.45 -7.44 -5.47
N ALA A 211 -60.25 -6.82 -6.63
CA ALA A 211 -59.40 -7.35 -7.70
C ALA A 211 -57.89 -7.35 -7.34
N SER A 212 -57.43 -6.42 -6.50
CA SER A 212 -56.03 -6.37 -6.03
C SER A 212 -55.72 -7.34 -4.88
N VAL A 213 -56.73 -7.84 -4.16
CA VAL A 213 -56.57 -8.75 -3.01
C VAL A 213 -56.60 -10.23 -3.43
N SER A 214 -57.07 -10.54 -4.64
CA SER A 214 -57.25 -11.91 -5.13
C SER A 214 -56.01 -12.48 -5.87
N HIS A 215 -54.86 -11.80 -5.78
CA HIS A 215 -53.61 -12.19 -6.44
C HIS A 215 -52.42 -12.17 -5.47
#